data_AF-A0A7V3SZF0-F1
#
_entry.id   AF-A0A7V3SZF0-F1
#
_cell.length_a   1.000
_cell.length_b   1.000
_cell.length_c   1.000
_cell.angle_alpha   90.00
_cell.angle_beta   90.00
_cell.angle_gamma   90.00
#
_symmetry.space_group_name_H-M   'P 1'
#
loop_
_entity.id
_entity.type
_entity.pdbx_description
1 polymer ?
#
loop_
_entity_poly.entity_id
_entity_poly.type
_entity_poly.pdbx_seq_one_letter_code
_entity_poly.pdbx_strand_id
1 'polypeptide(L)'
;MEKYNIYQQIAERTQGDIYIGVVGPVRTGKSTFIKRFMDLLVIPNIENAYSRERAKDELPQSASGKTIMTTEPKFVPNEAVEITIDENVKLRVRLIDCVGYLVKGALGYLENNAPRMVSTPWYEHQIPFGEAAEIGTRKVINEHSTIGLMITTDGSIT
;
A
#
# COMPACT_ATOMS: atom_id res chain seq x y z
N MET A 1 0.21 9.18 -34.61
CA MET A 1 -0.48 9.42 -33.33
C MET A 1 0.60 9.27 -32.27
N GLU A 2 1.14 10.39 -31.78
CA GLU A 2 2.20 10.36 -30.77
C GLU A 2 1.70 9.55 -29.58
N LYS A 3 2.39 8.44 -29.26
CA LYS A 3 2.18 7.74 -27.99
C LYS A 3 2.47 8.79 -26.92
N TYR A 4 1.43 9.32 -26.30
CA TYR A 4 1.54 10.03 -25.03
C TYR A 4 2.35 9.12 -24.10
N ASN A 5 3.64 9.41 -23.93
CA ASN A 5 4.52 8.57 -23.12
C ASN A 5 4.29 8.92 -21.65
N ILE A 6 3.11 8.52 -21.15
CA ILE A 6 2.65 8.76 -19.78
C ILE A 6 3.69 8.25 -18.78
N TYR A 7 4.34 7.12 -19.07
CA TYR A 7 5.40 6.57 -18.23
C TYR A 7 6.62 7.48 -18.16
N GLN A 8 7.06 8.02 -19.29
CA GLN A 8 8.16 9.00 -19.31
C GLN A 8 7.79 10.30 -18.57
N GLN A 9 6.57 10.82 -18.75
CA GLN A 9 6.16 12.02 -18.01
C GLN A 9 6.07 11.78 -16.50
N ILE A 10 5.58 10.61 -16.07
CA ILE A 10 5.56 10.24 -14.66
C ILE A 10 7.00 10.17 -14.14
N ALA A 11 7.88 9.46 -14.85
CA ALA A 11 9.30 9.36 -14.48
C ALA A 11 9.97 10.74 -14.35
N GLU A 12 9.75 11.65 -15.30
CA GLU A 12 10.34 12.99 -15.26
C GLU A 12 9.82 13.82 -14.08
N ARG A 13 8.52 13.74 -13.78
CA ARG A 13 7.89 14.50 -12.68
C ARG A 13 8.23 13.94 -11.31
N THR A 14 8.45 12.63 -11.22
CA THR A 14 8.71 11.94 -9.96
C THR A 14 10.17 11.53 -9.79
N GLN A 15 11.07 11.98 -10.67
CA GLN A 15 12.49 11.60 -10.68
C GLN A 15 12.69 10.07 -10.74
N GLY A 16 11.79 9.39 -11.44
CA GLY A 16 11.75 7.94 -11.59
C GLY A 16 11.15 7.20 -10.40
N ASP A 17 10.81 7.87 -9.29
CA ASP A 17 10.22 7.24 -8.12
C ASP A 17 8.70 7.15 -8.25
N ILE A 18 8.14 5.94 -8.24
CA ILE A 18 6.70 5.70 -8.26
C ILE A 18 6.32 5.06 -6.93
N TYR A 19 5.98 5.91 -5.97
CA TYR A 19 5.47 5.51 -4.67
C TYR A 19 3.95 5.64 -4.64
N ILE A 20 3.28 4.50 -4.46
CA ILE A 20 1.83 4.41 -4.55
C ILE A 20 1.25 4.15 -3.15
N GLY A 21 0.64 5.17 -2.56
CA GLY A 21 -0.11 5.04 -1.31
C GLY A 21 -1.50 4.48 -1.58
N VAL A 22 -1.78 3.26 -1.13
CA VAL A 22 -3.06 2.59 -1.30
C VAL A 22 -3.89 2.74 -0.03
N VAL A 23 -4.99 3.48 -0.13
CA VAL A 23 -5.87 3.85 0.98
C VAL A 23 -7.29 3.37 0.74
N GLY A 24 -8.10 3.39 1.80
CA GLY A 24 -9.52 3.04 1.72
C GLY A 24 -9.99 2.26 2.94
N PRO A 25 -11.27 1.89 3.00
CA PRO A 25 -11.83 1.23 4.16
C PRO A 25 -11.23 -0.17 4.42
N VAL A 26 -11.42 -0.71 5.62
CA VAL A 26 -11.07 -2.10 5.91
C VAL A 26 -11.88 -3.06 5.02
N ARG A 27 -11.26 -4.16 4.60
CA ARG A 27 -11.88 -5.22 3.77
C ARG A 27 -12.37 -4.77 2.39
N THR A 28 -11.81 -3.72 1.80
CA THR A 28 -12.12 -3.30 0.42
C THR A 28 -11.18 -3.89 -0.65
N GLY A 29 -10.28 -4.80 -0.27
CA GLY A 29 -9.36 -5.46 -1.21
C GLY A 29 -8.05 -4.72 -1.47
N LYS A 30 -7.64 -3.75 -0.61
CA LYS A 30 -6.35 -3.03 -0.73
C LYS A 30 -5.15 -3.97 -0.91
N SER A 31 -4.94 -4.89 0.03
CA SER A 31 -3.82 -5.84 -0.03
C SER A 31 -3.90 -6.77 -1.24
N THR A 32 -5.12 -7.13 -1.68
CA THR A 32 -5.34 -7.92 -2.90
C THR A 32 -4.94 -7.15 -4.15
N PHE A 33 -5.30 -5.86 -4.23
CA PHE A 33 -4.88 -4.98 -5.31
C PHE A 33 -3.36 -4.87 -5.36
N ILE A 34 -2.71 -4.60 -4.22
CA ILE A 34 -1.24 -4.49 -4.13
C ILE A 34 -0.57 -5.77 -4.61
N LYS A 35 -1.02 -6.92 -4.12
CA LYS A 35 -0.48 -8.22 -4.55
C LYS A 35 -0.60 -8.39 -6.07
N ARG A 36 -1.79 -8.16 -6.64
CA ARG A 36 -2.00 -8.29 -8.09
C ARG A 36 -1.19 -7.28 -8.90
N PHE A 37 -1.08 -6.05 -8.43
CA PHE A 37 -0.28 -5.01 -9.09
C PHE A 37 1.20 -5.43 -9.12
N MET A 38 1.72 -5.92 -7.99
CA MET A 38 3.08 -6.42 -7.91
C MET A 38 3.30 -7.63 -8.82
N ASP A 39 2.41 -8.63 -8.77
CA ASP A 39 2.53 -9.88 -9.55
C ASP A 39 2.46 -9.64 -11.07
N LEU A 40 1.64 -8.69 -11.52
CA LEU A 40 1.38 -8.47 -12.94
C LEU A 40 2.28 -7.40 -13.57
N LEU A 41 2.61 -6.33 -12.83
CA LEU A 41 3.26 -5.15 -13.40
C LEU A 41 4.66 -4.89 -12.86
N VAL A 42 4.98 -5.29 -11.63
CA VAL A 42 6.27 -4.99 -11.02
C VAL A 42 7.22 -6.18 -11.14
N ILE A 43 6.87 -7.32 -10.54
CA ILE A 43 7.72 -8.52 -10.44
C ILE A 43 8.24 -9.02 -11.78
N PRO A 44 7.42 -9.11 -12.86
CA PRO A 44 7.90 -9.56 -14.17
C PRO A 44 8.97 -8.64 -14.78
N ASN A 45 8.96 -7.35 -14.40
CA ASN A 45 9.82 -6.31 -14.96
C ASN A 45 11.07 -6.02 -14.12
N ILE A 46 11.32 -6.78 -13.04
CA ILE A 46 12.55 -6.68 -12.22
C ILE A 46 13.65 -7.51 -12.88
N GLU A 47 14.73 -6.89 -13.35
CA GLU A 47 15.84 -7.59 -14.02
C GLU A 47 16.65 -8.50 -13.07
N ASN A 48 16.93 -8.03 -11.85
CA ASN A 48 17.72 -8.77 -10.87
C ASN A 48 16.91 -9.89 -10.21
N ALA A 49 17.37 -11.14 -10.35
CA ALA A 49 16.70 -12.31 -9.79
C ALA A 49 16.59 -12.31 -8.26
N TYR A 50 17.60 -11.83 -7.53
CA TYR A 50 17.57 -11.72 -6.07
C TYR A 50 16.56 -10.68 -5.60
N SER A 51 16.54 -9.50 -6.24
CA SER A 51 15.55 -8.45 -5.96
C SER A 51 14.14 -8.93 -6.28
N ARG A 52 13.98 -9.72 -7.34
CA ARG A 52 12.70 -10.30 -7.75
C ARG A 52 12.16 -11.29 -6.71
N GLU A 53 12.99 -12.21 -6.23
CA GLU A 53 12.59 -13.16 -5.18
C GLU A 53 12.28 -12.43 -3.86
N ARG A 54 13.11 -11.46 -3.45
CA ARG A 54 12.84 -10.64 -2.26
C ARG A 54 11.49 -9.92 -2.37
N ALA A 55 11.20 -9.29 -3.51
CA ALA A 55 9.95 -8.59 -3.72
C ALA A 55 8.72 -9.52 -3.62
N LYS A 56 8.85 -10.79 -4.03
CA LYS A 56 7.80 -11.81 -3.85
C LYS A 56 7.60 -12.18 -2.39
N ASP A 57 8.68 -12.40 -1.65
CA ASP A 57 8.63 -12.78 -0.23
C ASP A 57 8.00 -11.67 0.64
N GLU A 58 8.16 -10.42 0.25
CA GLU A 58 7.64 -9.25 0.97
C GLU A 58 6.16 -8.94 0.66
N LEU A 59 5.55 -9.64 -0.31
CA LEU A 59 4.16 -9.42 -0.69
C LEU A 59 3.21 -9.57 0.52
N PRO A 60 2.13 -8.77 0.57
CA PRO A 60 1.14 -8.92 1.61
C PRO A 60 0.47 -10.29 1.49
N GLN A 61 0.45 -11.02 2.59
CA GLN A 61 -0.37 -12.21 2.72
C GLN A 61 -1.82 -11.76 2.99
N SER A 62 -2.74 -12.19 2.14
CA SER A 62 -4.16 -11.93 2.34
C SER A 62 -4.63 -12.67 3.60
N ALA A 63 -4.96 -11.94 4.67
CA ALA A 63 -5.57 -12.54 5.85
C ALA A 63 -7.04 -12.85 5.58
N SER A 64 -7.46 -14.12 5.74
CA SER A 64 -8.87 -14.52 5.75
C SER A 64 -9.43 -14.28 7.16
N GLY A 65 -10.12 -13.15 7.36
CA GLY A 65 -10.70 -12.86 8.67
C GLY A 65 -11.44 -11.53 8.75
N LYS A 66 -12.39 -11.44 9.69
CA LYS A 66 -13.13 -10.19 9.98
C LYS A 66 -12.36 -9.24 10.92
N THR A 67 -11.29 -9.74 11.55
CA THR A 67 -10.49 -9.03 12.55
C THR A 67 -9.42 -8.19 11.88
N ILE A 68 -9.30 -6.93 12.29
CA ILE A 68 -8.25 -6.03 11.82
C ILE A 68 -6.90 -6.43 12.41
N MET A 69 -6.00 -6.86 11.54
CA MET A 69 -4.63 -7.24 11.90
C MET A 69 -3.64 -6.09 11.73
N THR A 70 -3.82 -5.27 10.69
CA THR A 70 -2.87 -4.22 10.31
C THR A 70 -3.06 -2.97 11.17
N THR A 71 -2.07 -2.64 11.98
CA THR A 71 -2.05 -1.44 12.83
C THR A 71 -1.10 -0.36 12.32
N GLU A 72 -0.26 -0.69 11.35
CA GLU A 72 0.74 0.23 10.76
C GLU A 72 0.78 0.08 9.24
N PRO A 73 1.09 1.15 8.48
CA PRO A 73 1.28 1.05 7.04
C PRO A 73 2.41 0.09 6.67
N LYS A 74 2.19 -0.79 5.70
CA LYS A 74 3.21 -1.73 5.20
C LYS A 74 3.74 -1.26 3.86
N PHE A 75 5.05 -1.13 3.74
CA PHE A 75 5.72 -0.86 2.48
C PHE A 75 6.00 -2.16 1.74
N VAL A 76 5.69 -2.21 0.45
CA VAL A 76 5.80 -3.40 -0.41
C VAL A 76 6.40 -3.00 -1.77
N PRO A 77 7.66 -3.34 -2.08
CA PRO A 77 8.63 -3.98 -1.18
C PRO A 77 9.11 -3.03 -0.07
N ASN A 78 9.84 -3.57 0.91
CA ASN A 78 10.46 -2.78 1.97
C ASN A 78 11.46 -1.75 1.42
N GLU A 79 12.09 -2.03 0.28
CA GLU A 79 12.90 -1.07 -0.48
C GLU A 79 12.27 -0.87 -1.85
N ALA A 80 12.38 0.32 -2.42
CA ALA A 80 11.91 0.56 -3.78
C ALA A 80 12.69 -0.32 -4.76
N VAL A 81 11.98 -0.95 -5.69
CA VAL A 81 12.60 -1.85 -6.68
C VAL A 81 12.63 -1.19 -8.05
N GLU A 82 13.78 -1.24 -8.71
CA GLU A 82 13.91 -0.78 -10.09
C GLU A 82 13.26 -1.79 -11.05
N ILE A 83 12.42 -1.28 -11.95
CA ILE A 83 11.83 -2.01 -13.06
C ILE A 83 12.10 -1.26 -14.37
N THR A 84 12.18 -2.02 -15.46
CA THR A 84 12.31 -1.49 -16.83
C THR A 84 11.01 -1.74 -17.60
N ILE A 85 10.38 -0.67 -18.12
CA ILE A 85 9.16 -0.73 -18.95
C ILE A 85 9.47 -0.20 -20.36
N ASP A 86 8.82 -0.75 -21.39
CA ASP A 86 8.94 -0.33 -22.79
C ASP A 86 10.42 -0.17 -23.23
N GLU A 87 11.24 -1.16 -22.84
CA GLU A 87 12.67 -1.36 -23.13
C GLU A 87 13.66 -0.32 -22.58
N ASN A 88 13.25 0.93 -22.30
CA ASN A 88 14.17 2.01 -21.92
C ASN A 88 13.72 2.89 -20.74
N VAL A 89 12.51 2.71 -20.20
CA VAL A 89 12.03 3.54 -19.09
C VAL A 89 12.30 2.84 -17.76
N LYS A 90 13.27 3.37 -17.00
CA LYS A 90 13.61 2.89 -15.65
C LYS A 90 12.79 3.60 -14.59
N LEU A 91 12.16 2.83 -13.72
CA LEU A 91 11.28 3.33 -12.65
C LEU A 91 11.59 2.60 -11.35
N ARG A 92 11.58 3.30 -10.21
CA ARG A 92 11.69 2.73 -8.87
C ARG A 92 10.31 2.67 -8.24
N VAL A 93 9.75 1.46 -8.12
CA VAL A 93 8.37 1.26 -7.66
C VAL A 93 8.34 0.81 -6.21
N ARG A 94 7.41 1.38 -5.45
CA ARG A 94 7.08 0.95 -4.09
C ARG A 94 5.61 1.22 -3.80
N LEU A 95 4.90 0.25 -3.25
CA LEU A 95 3.52 0.43 -2.79
C LEU A 95 3.48 0.55 -1.28
N ILE A 96 2.51 1.28 -0.76
CA ILE A 96 2.23 1.37 0.67
C ILE A 96 0.79 0.92 0.93
N ASP A 97 0.62 -0.19 1.65
CA ASP A 97 -0.67 -0.66 2.15
C ASP A 97 -1.02 0.13 3.42
N CYS A 98 -1.93 1.09 3.31
CA CYS A 98 -2.36 1.87 4.46
C CYS A 98 -3.34 1.06 5.31
N VAL A 99 -3.33 1.34 6.61
CA VAL A 99 -4.34 0.82 7.53
C VAL A 99 -5.72 1.25 7.02
N GLY A 100 -6.65 0.29 6.96
CA GLY A 100 -7.98 0.59 6.43
C GLY A 100 -8.77 1.50 7.37
N TYR A 101 -9.51 2.45 6.81
CA TYR A 101 -10.47 3.23 7.59
C TYR A 101 -11.58 2.32 8.15
N LEU A 102 -11.96 2.57 9.41
CA LEU A 102 -13.00 1.81 10.08
C LEU A 102 -14.35 2.00 9.39
N VAL A 103 -15.08 0.90 9.22
CA VAL A 103 -16.47 0.90 8.74
C VAL A 103 -17.36 0.20 9.76
N LYS A 104 -18.66 0.52 9.73
CA LYS A 104 -19.66 -0.16 10.57
C LYS A 104 -19.56 -1.67 10.35
N GLY A 105 -19.46 -2.43 11.45
CA GLY A 105 -19.36 -3.91 11.41
C GLY A 105 -17.95 -4.47 11.15
N ALA A 106 -16.90 -3.65 11.16
CA ALA A 106 -15.53 -4.14 11.31
C ALA A 106 -15.31 -4.70 12.72
N LEU A 107 -14.55 -5.79 12.88
CA LEU A 107 -14.21 -6.36 14.19
C LEU A 107 -12.74 -6.08 14.54
N GLY A 108 -12.42 -5.97 15.83
CA GLY A 108 -11.03 -5.81 16.30
C GLY A 108 -10.54 -4.37 16.46
N TYR A 109 -11.44 -3.38 16.37
CA TYR A 109 -11.15 -1.98 16.74
C TYR A 109 -11.56 -1.63 18.18
N LEU A 110 -12.31 -2.52 18.84
CA LEU A 110 -12.66 -2.46 20.26
C LEU A 110 -12.02 -3.64 20.99
N GLU A 111 -11.59 -3.40 22.23
CA GLU A 111 -11.10 -4.39 23.18
C GLU A 111 -11.74 -4.08 24.55
N ASN A 112 -12.42 -5.05 25.16
CA ASN A 112 -13.14 -4.88 26.43
C ASN A 112 -14.14 -3.69 26.46
N ASN A 113 -14.87 -3.44 25.36
CA ASN A 113 -15.77 -2.29 25.16
C ASN A 113 -15.08 -0.91 25.16
N ALA A 114 -13.75 -0.85 25.12
CA ALA A 114 -12.99 0.38 24.91
C ALA A 114 -12.31 0.37 23.52
N PRO A 115 -11.91 1.52 22.97
CA PRO A 115 -11.07 1.56 21.78
C PRO A 115 -9.81 0.74 21.99
N ARG A 116 -9.48 -0.12 21.02
CA ARG A 116 -8.22 -0.87 21.03
C ARG A 116 -7.07 0.12 20.94
N MET A 117 -6.16 0.07 21.91
CA MET A 117 -4.97 0.92 21.95
C MET A 117 -3.83 0.25 21.19
N VAL A 118 -3.09 1.02 20.40
CA VAL A 118 -1.96 0.52 19.59
C VAL A 118 -0.75 1.42 19.74
N SER A 119 0.43 0.82 19.72
CA SER A 119 1.68 1.55 19.53
C SER A 119 1.78 1.99 18.07
N THR A 120 2.42 3.12 17.81
CA THR A 120 2.70 3.62 16.47
C THR A 120 4.12 4.20 16.43
N PRO A 121 4.76 4.31 15.26
CA PRO A 121 6.05 4.98 15.14
C PRO A 121 5.95 6.51 15.29
N TRP A 122 4.74 7.06 15.42
CA TRP A 122 4.49 8.50 15.40
C TRP A 122 4.41 9.12 16.80
N TYR A 123 4.19 8.31 17.83
CA TYR A 123 4.01 8.74 19.21
C TYR A 123 4.72 7.78 20.18
N GLU A 124 5.22 8.31 21.29
CA GLU A 124 5.85 7.51 22.35
C GLU A 124 4.84 6.80 23.27
N HIS A 125 3.56 7.17 23.18
CA HIS A 125 2.46 6.56 23.93
C HIS A 125 1.49 5.85 22.99
N GLN A 126 0.75 4.88 23.53
CA GLN A 126 -0.29 4.20 22.77
C GLN A 126 -1.47 5.13 22.51
N ILE A 127 -2.03 5.05 21.30
CA ILE A 127 -3.18 5.84 20.87
C ILE A 127 -4.30 4.91 20.38
N PRO A 128 -5.56 5.38 20.31
CA PRO A 128 -6.66 4.59 19.77
C PRO A 128 -6.39 4.14 18.33
N PHE A 129 -6.76 2.91 18.00
CA PHE A 129 -6.57 2.32 16.67
C PHE A 129 -7.10 3.20 15.52
N GLY A 130 -8.28 3.81 15.70
CA GLY A 130 -8.86 4.68 14.67
C GLY A 130 -8.01 5.93 14.39
N GLU A 131 -7.44 6.51 15.45
CA GLU A 131 -6.56 7.67 15.35
C GLU A 131 -5.22 7.30 14.69
N ALA A 132 -4.63 6.16 15.09
CA ALA A 132 -3.44 5.62 14.45
C ALA A 132 -3.62 5.41 12.94
N ALA A 133 -4.77 4.84 12.54
CA ALA A 133 -5.10 4.61 11.14
C ALA A 133 -5.21 5.92 10.35
N GLU A 134 -5.84 6.95 10.93
CA GLU A 134 -5.98 8.26 10.29
C GLU A 134 -4.63 8.97 10.13
N ILE A 135 -3.85 9.04 11.20
CA ILE A 135 -2.54 9.72 11.20
C ILE A 135 -1.58 9.01 10.25
N GLY A 136 -1.51 7.67 10.32
CA GLY A 136 -0.67 6.88 9.42
C GLY A 136 -1.04 7.08 7.96
N THR A 137 -2.33 7.05 7.63
CA THR A 137 -2.81 7.27 6.25
C THR A 137 -2.47 8.68 5.75
N ARG A 138 -2.70 9.71 6.59
CA ARG A 138 -2.39 11.10 6.25
C ARG A 138 -0.90 11.29 5.95
N LYS A 139 -0.02 10.73 6.78
CA LYS A 139 1.43 10.79 6.58
C LYS A 139 1.87 10.05 5.34
N VAL A 140 1.36 8.84 5.09
CA VAL A 140 1.69 8.09 3.87
C VAL A 140 1.35 8.87 2.61
N ILE A 141 0.15 9.45 2.54
CA ILE A 141 -0.29 10.19 1.35
C ILE A 141 0.48 11.49 1.16
N ASN A 142 0.75 12.24 2.23
CA ASN A 142 1.41 13.55 2.12
C ASN A 142 2.94 13.47 2.01
N GLU A 143 3.57 12.50 2.67
CA GLU A 143 5.02 12.46 2.87
C GLU A 143 5.70 11.29 2.12
N HIS A 144 4.97 10.23 1.78
CA HIS A 144 5.55 8.99 1.25
C HIS A 144 4.93 8.49 -0.06
N SER A 145 4.06 9.28 -0.68
CA SER A 145 3.36 8.89 -1.91
C SER A 145 3.55 9.93 -3.01
N THR A 146 3.88 9.45 -4.20
CA THR A 146 3.80 10.22 -5.45
C THR A 146 2.43 10.09 -6.10
N ILE A 147 1.74 8.97 -5.83
CA ILE A 147 0.40 8.64 -6.34
C ILE A 147 -0.43 8.12 -5.18
N GLY A 148 -1.61 8.70 -4.96
CA GLY A 148 -2.61 8.17 -4.03
C GLY A 148 -3.66 7.35 -4.77
N LEU A 149 -3.93 6.13 -4.32
CA LEU A 149 -5.00 5.27 -4.84
C LEU A 149 -6.00 4.94 -3.74
N MET A 150 -7.26 5.30 -3.94
CA MET A 150 -8.35 4.94 -3.04
C MET A 150 -9.09 3.70 -3.56
N ILE A 151 -9.07 2.62 -2.77
CA ILE A 151 -9.76 1.37 -3.08
C ILE A 151 -11.01 1.24 -2.22
N THR A 152 -12.15 1.19 -2.89
CA THR A 152 -13.47 1.01 -2.26
C THR A 152 -14.28 -0.07 -2.96
N THR A 153 -15.32 -0.54 -2.28
CA THR A 153 -16.30 -1.48 -2.83
C THR A 153 -17.65 -1.15 -2.22
N ASP A 154 -18.72 -1.37 -2.98
CA ASP A 154 -20.10 -1.32 -2.52
C ASP A 154 -20.52 -2.61 -1.78
N GLY A 155 -19.59 -3.57 -1.65
CA GLY A 155 -19.84 -4.87 -1.01
C GLY A 155 -20.39 -5.94 -1.94
N SER A 156 -20.52 -5.66 -3.25
CA SER A 156 -20.92 -6.64 -4.25
C SER A 156 -19.85 -7.73 -4.52
N ILE A 157 -18.61 -7.50 -4.08
CA ILE A 157 -17.47 -8.40 -4.26
C ILE A 157 -16.92 -8.77 -2.87
N THR A 158 -16.87 -10.08 -2.58
CA THR A 158 -16.34 -10.67 -1.34
C THR A 158 -15.21 -11.64 -1.60
#